data_AF-A0A7W7ZL44-F1
#
_entry.id   AF-A0A7W7ZL44-F1
#
_cell.length_a   1.000
_cell.length_b   1.000
_cell.length_c   1.000
_cell.angle_alpha   90.00
_cell.angle_beta   90.00
_cell.angle_gamma   90.00
#
_symmetry.space_group_name_H-M   'P 1'
#
loop_
_entity.id
_entity.type
_entity.pdbx_description
1 polymer ?
#
loop_
_entity_poly.entity_id
_entity_poly.type
_entity_poly.pdbx_seq_one_letter_code
_entity_poly.pdbx_strand_id
1 'polypeptide(L)'
;MYRPVPRNEISDAVVHLRELHRQFTPSNDRERYAFERRELVTKNLLSNLSRMGNHPTLSMLLEIADTFSLTIEGAHRLFGYDLDGIREYDRRLNGGRTHIESSHERLRSGEIHRALRMGDA
;
A
#
# COMPACT_ATOMS: atom_id res chain seq x y z
N MET A 1 -16.80 1.86 1.23
CA MET A 1 -17.60 0.77 0.62
C MET A 1 -16.80 0.11 -0.52
N TYR A 2 -17.11 -1.12 -0.95
CA TYR A 2 -16.41 -1.76 -2.08
C TYR A 2 -17.07 -1.39 -3.41
N ARG A 3 -16.29 -0.86 -4.36
CA ARG A 3 -16.67 -0.64 -5.75
C ARG A 3 -15.85 -1.58 -6.62
N PRO A 4 -16.46 -2.52 -7.36
CA PRO A 4 -15.71 -3.37 -8.28
C PRO A 4 -14.93 -2.53 -9.30
N VAL A 5 -13.63 -2.79 -9.40
CA VAL A 5 -12.74 -2.18 -10.41
C VAL A 5 -12.38 -3.25 -11.44
N PRO A 6 -12.61 -3.02 -12.74
CA PRO A 6 -12.16 -3.92 -13.79
C PRO A 6 -10.66 -4.17 -13.71
N ARG A 7 -10.24 -5.42 -13.91
CA ARG A 7 -8.81 -5.79 -13.87
C ARG A 7 -7.95 -4.93 -14.80
N ASN A 8 -8.48 -4.53 -15.96
CA ASN A 8 -7.77 -3.67 -16.89
C ASN A 8 -7.48 -2.29 -16.28
N GLU A 9 -8.43 -1.70 -15.56
CA GLU A 9 -8.21 -0.41 -14.87
C GLU A 9 -7.14 -0.53 -13.77
N ILE A 10 -7.10 -1.66 -13.05
CA ILE A 10 -6.05 -1.93 -12.06
C ILE A 10 -4.69 -2.04 -12.76
N SER A 11 -4.61 -2.80 -13.86
CA SER A 11 -3.38 -2.93 -14.65
C SER A 11 -2.90 -1.58 -15.18
N ASP A 12 -3.80 -0.77 -15.73
CA ASP A 12 -3.48 0.55 -16.27
C ASP A 12 -2.95 1.48 -15.19
N ALA A 13 -3.56 1.48 -14.00
CA ALA A 13 -3.09 2.25 -12.86
C ALA A 13 -1.70 1.78 -12.37
N VAL A 14 -1.44 0.47 -12.32
CA VAL A 14 -0.14 -0.10 -11.96
C VAL A 14 0.93 0.28 -12.99
N VAL A 15 0.61 0.23 -14.29
CA VAL A 15 1.51 0.67 -15.37
C VAL A 15 1.79 2.16 -15.23
N HIS A 16 0.78 2.97 -14.94
CA HIS A 16 0.95 4.40 -14.73
C HIS A 16 1.90 4.70 -13.55
N LEU A 17 1.71 4.03 -12.41
CA LEU A 17 2.61 4.15 -11.25
C LEU A 17 4.05 3.77 -11.59
N ARG A 18 4.24 2.68 -12.35
CA ARG A 18 5.56 2.27 -12.83
C ARG A 18 6.20 3.36 -13.68
N GLU A 19 5.48 3.91 -14.65
CA GLU A 19 6.04 4.94 -15.54
C GLU A 19 6.39 6.23 -14.78
N LEU A 20 5.61 6.61 -13.76
CA LEU A 20 5.97 7.71 -12.86
C LEU A 20 7.32 7.44 -12.16
N HIS A 21 7.53 6.23 -11.66
CA HIS A 21 8.79 5.88 -11.01
C HIS A 21 9.97 5.78 -11.99
N ARG A 22 9.75 5.42 -13.26
CA ARG A 22 10.81 5.34 -14.28
C ARG A 22 11.36 6.71 -14.69
N GLN A 23 10.64 7.79 -14.44
CA GLN A 23 11.12 9.15 -14.70
C GLN A 23 12.23 9.56 -13.73
N PHE A 24 12.38 8.90 -12.59
CA PHE A 24 13.43 9.18 -11.63
C PHE A 24 14.68 8.36 -11.96
N THR A 25 15.79 9.04 -12.20
CA THR A 25 17.10 8.38 -12.36
C THR A 25 17.64 8.04 -10.97
N PRO A 26 17.94 6.76 -10.68
CA PRO A 26 18.55 6.38 -9.40
C PRO A 26 19.90 7.07 -9.21
N SER A 27 20.12 7.68 -8.05
CA SER A 27 21.33 8.43 -7.72
C SER A 27 22.35 7.62 -6.92
N ASN A 28 21.95 6.48 -6.36
CA ASN A 28 22.78 5.62 -5.52
C ASN A 28 22.33 4.15 -5.61
N ASP A 29 23.16 3.24 -5.09
CA ASP A 29 22.90 1.79 -5.15
C ASP A 29 21.61 1.38 -4.43
N ARG A 30 21.25 2.09 -3.34
CA ARG A 30 20.00 1.84 -2.62
C ARG A 30 18.78 2.16 -3.48
N GLU A 31 18.81 3.28 -4.19
CA GLU A 31 17.75 3.68 -5.11
C GLU A 31 17.70 2.77 -6.33
N ARG A 32 18.85 2.30 -6.81
CA ARG A 32 18.94 1.32 -7.89
C ARG A 32 18.30 -0.01 -7.49
N TYR A 33 18.60 -0.51 -6.30
CA TYR A 33 17.95 -1.71 -5.77
C TYR A 33 16.44 -1.52 -5.60
N ALA A 34 16.00 -0.37 -5.07
CA ALA A 34 14.58 -0.04 -4.95
C ALA A 34 13.89 0.01 -6.32
N PHE A 35 14.56 0.56 -7.35
CA PHE A 35 14.09 0.57 -8.73
C PHE A 35 13.94 -0.85 -9.30
N GLU A 36 14.96 -1.70 -9.16
CA GLU A 36 14.92 -3.09 -9.62
C GLU A 36 13.82 -3.90 -8.92
N ARG A 37 13.66 -3.71 -7.60
CA ARG A 37 12.57 -4.32 -6.83
C ARG A 37 11.20 -3.86 -7.35
N ARG A 38 11.01 -2.56 -7.62
CA ARG A 38 9.76 -2.04 -8.19
C ARG A 38 9.41 -2.68 -9.53
N GLU A 39 10.40 -2.81 -10.42
CA GLU A 39 10.20 -3.45 -11.73
C GLU A 39 9.77 -4.92 -11.57
N LEU A 40 10.42 -5.65 -10.65
CA LEU A 40 10.08 -7.05 -10.37
C LEU A 40 8.67 -7.21 -9.81
N VAL A 41 8.32 -6.43 -8.78
CA VAL A 41 6.99 -6.45 -8.15
C VAL A 41 5.91 -6.07 -9.17
N THR A 42 6.15 -5.03 -9.98
CA THR A 42 5.20 -4.62 -11.03
C THR A 42 4.96 -5.74 -12.03
N LYS A 43 6.02 -6.39 -12.52
CA LYS A 43 5.91 -7.49 -13.46
C LYS A 43 5.11 -8.67 -12.87
N ASN A 44 5.43 -9.03 -11.62
CA ASN A 44 4.73 -10.10 -10.92
C ASN A 44 3.24 -9.75 -10.74
N LEU A 45 2.94 -8.52 -10.32
CA LEU A 45 1.58 -8.03 -10.15
C LEU A 45 0.77 -8.13 -11.44
N LEU A 46 1.28 -7.57 -12.54
CA LEU A 46 0.61 -7.61 -13.84
C LEU A 46 0.41 -9.03 -14.36
N SER A 47 1.40 -9.92 -14.20
CA SER A 47 1.29 -11.31 -14.63
C SER A 47 0.26 -12.12 -13.84
N ASN A 48 0.07 -11.78 -12.56
CA ASN A 48 -0.81 -12.52 -11.66
C ASN A 48 -2.21 -11.90 -11.56
N LEU A 49 -2.42 -10.69 -12.07
CA LEU A 49 -3.68 -9.95 -11.92
C LEU A 49 -4.89 -10.70 -12.47
N SER A 50 -4.70 -11.49 -13.53
CA SER A 50 -5.73 -12.36 -14.12
C SER A 50 -6.04 -13.59 -13.25
N ARG A 51 -5.07 -14.05 -12.46
CA ARG A 51 -5.14 -15.23 -11.58
C ARG A 51 -5.47 -14.88 -10.14
N MET A 52 -5.34 -13.61 -9.76
CA MET A 52 -5.73 -13.13 -8.46
C MET A 52 -7.23 -13.34 -8.26
N GLY A 53 -7.58 -13.81 -7.07
CA GLY A 53 -8.96 -13.81 -6.59
C GLY A 53 -9.55 -12.39 -6.63
N ASN A 54 -10.86 -12.28 -6.45
CA ASN A 54 -11.56 -11.00 -6.54
C ASN A 54 -11.08 -9.95 -5.52
N HIS A 55 -10.29 -10.35 -4.52
CA HIS A 55 -9.85 -9.49 -3.43
C HIS A 55 -8.33 -9.63 -3.20
N PRO A 56 -7.58 -8.52 -3.09
CA PRO A 56 -6.17 -8.55 -2.73
C PRO A 56 -5.99 -9.00 -1.28
N THR A 57 -4.86 -9.65 -0.99
CA THR A 57 -4.48 -9.96 0.40
C THR A 57 -3.86 -8.74 1.07
N LEU A 58 -3.87 -8.69 2.41
CA LEU A 58 -3.22 -7.59 3.15
C LEU A 58 -1.72 -7.48 2.85
N SER A 59 -1.01 -8.61 2.78
CA SER A 59 0.42 -8.65 2.46
C SER A 59 0.70 -7.97 1.13
N MET A 60 -0.14 -8.25 0.14
CA MET A 60 -0.04 -7.67 -1.18
C MET A 60 -0.31 -6.16 -1.18
N LEU A 61 -1.30 -5.70 -0.42
CA LEU A 61 -1.59 -4.27 -0.28
C LEU A 61 -0.43 -3.52 0.37
N LEU A 62 0.21 -4.12 1.39
CA LEU A 62 1.38 -3.55 2.04
C LEU A 62 2.59 -3.52 1.10
N GLU A 63 2.83 -4.59 0.34
CA GLU A 63 3.90 -4.65 -0.65
C GLU A 63 3.71 -3.59 -1.74
N ILE A 64 2.50 -3.41 -2.25
CA ILE A 64 2.17 -2.36 -3.24
C ILE A 64 2.36 -0.98 -2.63
N ALA A 65 1.87 -0.75 -1.41
CA ALA A 65 2.01 0.54 -0.73
C ALA A 65 3.48 0.93 -0.55
N ASP A 66 4.32 0.00 -0.08
CA ASP A 66 5.76 0.19 0.09
C ASP A 66 6.46 0.42 -1.26
N THR A 67 6.19 -0.45 -2.24
CA THR A 67 6.82 -0.43 -3.56
C THR A 67 6.56 0.88 -4.31
N PHE A 68 5.31 1.34 -4.33
CA PHE A 68 4.87 2.53 -5.05
C PHE A 68 4.75 3.78 -4.15
N SER A 69 5.23 3.71 -2.91
CA SER A 69 5.16 4.81 -1.94
C SER A 69 3.73 5.37 -1.77
N LEU A 70 2.74 4.49 -1.82
CA LEU A 70 1.33 4.84 -1.60
C LEU A 70 1.02 4.79 -0.11
N THR A 71 0.01 5.54 0.32
CA THR A 71 -0.63 5.26 1.60
C THR A 71 -1.33 3.90 1.53
N ILE A 72 -1.51 3.25 2.69
CA ILE A 72 -2.29 2.00 2.76
C ILE A 72 -3.69 2.19 2.17
N GLU A 73 -4.28 3.37 2.33
CA GLU A 73 -5.55 3.74 1.74
C GLU A 73 -5.47 3.85 0.21
N GLY A 74 -4.42 4.45 -0.33
CA GLY A 74 -4.17 4.50 -1.78
C GLY A 74 -4.06 3.12 -2.40
N ALA A 75 -3.36 2.19 -1.72
CA ALA A 75 -3.29 0.80 -2.14
C ALA A 75 -4.66 0.11 -2.11
N HIS A 76 -5.50 0.37 -1.12
CA HIS A 76 -6.87 -0.15 -1.04
C HIS A 76 -7.77 0.40 -2.16
N ARG A 77 -7.67 1.71 -2.45
CA ARG A 77 -8.44 2.36 -3.53
C ARG A 77 -8.11 1.78 -4.90
N LEU A 78 -6.87 1.35 -5.15
CA LEU A 78 -6.47 0.67 -6.38
C LEU A 78 -7.33 -0.58 -6.67
N PHE A 79 -7.79 -1.26 -5.62
CA PHE A 79 -8.66 -2.44 -5.72
C PHE A 79 -10.12 -2.13 -5.40
N GLY A 80 -10.51 -0.85 -5.43
CA GLY A 80 -11.91 -0.45 -5.29
C GLY A 80 -12.43 -0.34 -3.87
N TYR A 81 -11.57 -0.44 -2.86
CA TYR A 81 -11.97 -0.25 -1.48
C TYR A 81 -11.93 1.23 -1.10
N ASP A 82 -13.09 1.73 -0.69
CA ASP A 82 -13.21 3.00 0.03
C ASP A 82 -13.26 2.71 1.54
N LEU A 83 -12.13 2.97 2.22
CA LEU A 83 -11.98 2.70 3.64
C LEU A 83 -12.80 3.65 4.51
N ASP A 84 -12.99 4.89 4.08
CA ASP A 84 -13.74 5.88 4.84
C ASP A 84 -15.24 5.54 4.87
N GLY A 85 -15.80 5.10 3.74
CA GLY A 85 -17.17 4.58 3.74
C GLY A 85 -17.30 3.28 4.53
N ILE A 86 -16.27 2.42 4.61
CA ILE A 86 -16.30 1.23 5.48
C ILE A 86 -16.32 1.65 6.95
N ARG A 87 -15.50 2.63 7.35
CA ARG A 87 -15.47 3.18 8.71
C ARG A 87 -16.76 3.90 9.08
N GLU A 88 -17.36 4.64 8.15
CA GLU A 88 -18.65 5.27 8.39
C GLU A 88 -19.74 4.22 8.58
N TYR A 89 -19.76 3.19 7.74
CA TYR A 89 -20.70 2.08 7.85
C TYR A 89 -20.52 1.31 9.16
N ASP A 90 -19.27 1.01 9.54
CA ASP A 90 -18.91 0.40 10.82
C ASP A 90 -19.43 1.24 12.00
N ARG A 91 -19.18 2.56 12.01
CA ARG A 91 -19.70 3.46 13.05
C ARG A 91 -21.22 3.46 13.14
N ARG A 92 -21.92 3.41 12.00
CA ARG A 92 -23.39 3.35 11.98
C ARG A 92 -23.92 2.03 12.54
N LEU A 93 -23.26 0.91 12.24
CA LEU A 93 -23.67 -0.41 12.74
C LEU A 93 -23.28 -0.65 14.20
N ASN A 94 -22.10 -0.16 14.60
CA ASN A 94 -21.46 -0.43 15.88
C ASN A 94 -21.52 0.76 16.84
N GLY A 95 -22.42 1.72 16.61
CA GLY A 95 -22.55 2.98 17.34
C GLY A 95 -22.71 2.89 18.87
N GLY A 96 -22.65 1.70 19.48
CA GLY A 96 -22.48 1.50 20.92
C GLY A 96 -21.58 0.32 21.34
N ARG A 97 -20.99 -0.46 20.44
CA ARG A 97 -20.14 -1.62 20.81
C ARG A 97 -18.92 -1.73 19.89
N THR A 98 -17.77 -1.42 20.48
CA THR A 98 -16.41 -1.69 19.97
C THR A 98 -16.07 -0.96 18.69
N HIS A 99 -15.46 0.22 18.85
CA HIS A 99 -14.85 0.95 17.76
C HIS A 99 -13.58 0.24 17.28
N ILE A 100 -13.42 0.10 15.96
CA ILE A 100 -12.08 -0.01 15.36
C ILE A 100 -11.48 1.42 15.41
N GLU A 101 -11.06 1.84 16.60
CA GLU A 101 -10.31 3.08 16.77
C GLU A 101 -8.96 2.93 16.07
N SER A 102 -8.74 3.73 15.04
CA SER A 102 -7.39 3.95 14.52
C SER A 102 -6.62 4.80 15.53
N SER A 103 -6.11 4.17 16.60
CA SER A 103 -5.00 4.75 17.36
C SER A 103 -3.73 4.69 16.50
N HIS A 104 -3.65 5.58 15.50
CA HIS A 104 -2.45 5.84 14.71
C HIS A 104 -2.04 7.31 14.81
N GLU A 105 -1.98 7.83 16.03
CA GLU A 105 -1.05 8.94 16.32
C GLU A 105 0.38 8.43 16.53
N ARG A 106 0.56 7.15 16.89
CA ARG A 106 1.89 6.57 17.17
C ARG A 106 2.75 6.25 15.94
N LEU A 107 2.19 6.29 14.73
CA LEU A 107 2.94 6.09 13.48
C LEU A 107 3.19 7.39 12.69
N ARG A 108 2.79 8.56 13.24
CA ARG A 108 3.09 9.88 12.66
C ARG A 108 4.23 10.63 13.32
N SER A 109 4.76 10.14 14.44
CA SER A 109 6.00 10.69 15.01
C SER A 109 7.18 9.90 14.47
N GLY A 110 8.00 10.54 13.65
CA GLY A 110 9.27 10.01 13.16
C GLY A 110 10.32 9.87 14.26
N GLU A 111 10.12 8.93 15.19
CA GLU A 111 11.13 8.50 16.16
C GLU A 111 11.51 7.03 15.94
N ILE A 112 12.07 6.73 14.76
CA ILE A 112 12.98 5.59 14.60
C ILE A 112 14.40 6.16 14.56
N HIS A 113 14.85 6.76 15.67
CA HIS A 113 16.25 7.19 15.82
C HIS A 113 16.71 7.26 17.29
N ARG A 114 16.44 6.24 18.12
CA ARG A 114 17.24 6.00 19.33
C ARG A 114 16.96 4.65 20.03
N ALA A 115 17.39 3.54 19.43
CA ALA A 115 17.48 2.26 20.16
C ALA A 115 18.61 1.33 19.66
N LEU A 116 19.65 1.88 19.03
CA LEU A 116 20.87 1.13 18.64
C LEU A 116 22.15 1.78 19.18
N ARG A 117 22.05 2.55 20.26
CA ARG A 117 23.22 3.09 20.95
C ARG A 117 22.88 3.20 22.42
N MET A 118 23.15 2.13 23.18
CA MET A 118 23.45 2.09 24.61
C MET A 118 23.34 0.62 25.05
N GLY A 119 24.47 0.03 25.46
CA GLY A 119 24.54 -1.31 26.04
C GLY A 119 25.13 -2.34 25.09
N ASP A 120 26.44 -2.30 24.89
CA ASP A 120 27.27 -3.28 25.57
C ASP A 120 28.68 -2.69 25.74
N ALA A 121 29.11 -2.75 27.00
CA ALA A 121 30.44 -2.43 27.49
C ALA A 121 31.39 -3.61 27.22
#